data_AF-A0A2P5NT08-F1
#
_entry.id   AF-A0A2P5NT08-F1
#
_cell.length_a   1.000
_cell.length_b   1.000
_cell.length_c   1.000
_cell.angle_alpha   90.00
_cell.angle_beta   90.00
_cell.angle_gamma   90.00
#
_symmetry.space_group_name_H-M   'P 1'
#
loop_
_entity.id
_entity.type
_entity.pdbx_description
1 polymer ?
#
loop_
_entity_poly.entity_id
_entity_poly.type
_entity_poly.pdbx_seq_one_letter_code
_entity_poly.pdbx_strand_id
1 'polypeptide(L)'
;MSMSAYVQTLQRSAEAERARHEDAREEKARAAAQAARQRLIPLDVRLAKLLAEIPFEVQGEGLSLETIRRRLRGVGGRGAQAGQVADALRRMSYTRSRCWRGGRQRASTGAFSALWYPPSRTVQA
;
A
#
# COMPACT_ATOMS: atom_id res chain seq x y z
N MET A 1 20.86 39.64 -35.71
CA MET A 1 21.28 38.43 -34.96
C MET A 1 22.16 37.60 -35.89
N SER A 2 23.39 37.26 -35.48
CA SER A 2 24.28 36.43 -36.29
C SER A 2 23.81 34.97 -36.27
N MET A 3 23.89 34.28 -37.41
CA MET A 3 23.61 32.84 -37.57
C MET A 3 24.33 32.01 -36.50
N SER A 4 25.54 32.41 -36.11
CA SER A 4 26.33 31.77 -35.06
C SER A 4 25.69 31.84 -33.67
N ALA A 5 25.01 32.93 -33.33
CA ALA A 5 24.34 33.09 -32.04
C ALA A 5 23.06 32.23 -31.98
N TYR A 6 22.35 32.13 -33.10
CA TYR A 6 21.17 31.27 -33.24
C TYR A 6 21.54 29.78 -33.13
N VAL A 7 22.62 29.35 -33.77
CA VAL A 7 23.14 27.97 -33.65
C VAL A 7 23.54 27.65 -32.21
N GLN A 8 24.20 28.57 -31.51
CA GLN A 8 24.52 28.36 -30.07
C GLN A 8 23.27 28.24 -29.20
N THR A 9 22.22 29.03 -29.46
CA THR A 9 20.97 28.90 -28.70
C THR A 9 20.28 27.56 -28.94
N LEU A 10 20.29 27.07 -30.20
CA LEU A 10 19.76 25.75 -30.54
C LEU A 10 20.54 24.63 -29.84
N GLN A 11 21.86 24.71 -29.83
CA GLN A 11 22.72 23.74 -29.14
C GLN A 11 22.43 23.70 -27.64
N ARG A 12 22.37 24.85 -26.97
CA ARG A 12 22.01 24.92 -25.54
C ARG A 12 20.62 24.37 -25.24
N SER A 13 19.63 24.64 -26.10
CA SER A 13 18.29 24.06 -25.93
C SER A 13 18.28 22.55 -26.10
N ALA A 14 19.04 22.02 -27.06
CA ALA A 14 19.14 20.58 -27.29
C ALA A 14 19.87 19.87 -26.14
N GLU A 15 20.91 20.49 -25.58
CA GLU A 15 21.61 20.00 -24.39
C GLU A 15 20.70 20.03 -23.15
N ALA A 16 19.93 21.10 -22.96
CA ALA A 16 18.98 21.20 -21.85
C ALA A 16 17.86 20.15 -21.95
N GLU A 17 17.34 19.87 -23.14
CA GLU A 17 16.34 18.82 -23.37
C GLU A 17 16.94 17.42 -23.11
N ARG A 18 18.19 17.17 -23.52
CA ARG A 18 18.89 15.91 -23.23
C ARG A 18 19.08 15.72 -21.72
N ALA A 19 19.54 16.75 -21.01
CA ALA A 19 19.69 16.72 -19.56
C ALA A 19 18.36 16.43 -18.85
N ARG A 20 17.27 17.10 -19.24
CA ARG A 20 15.92 16.82 -18.70
C ARG A 20 15.47 15.38 -18.95
N HIS A 21 15.76 14.85 -20.13
CA HIS A 21 15.44 13.46 -20.46
C HIS A 21 16.26 12.46 -19.65
N GLU A 22 17.53 12.76 -19.37
CA GLU A 22 18.39 11.96 -18.51
C GLU A 22 17.92 12.00 -17.05
N ASP A 23 17.63 13.18 -16.51
CA ASP A 23 17.08 13.36 -15.16
C ASP A 23 15.77 12.59 -14.98
N ALA A 24 14.84 12.70 -15.95
CA ALA A 24 13.57 11.98 -15.92
C ALA A 24 13.76 10.44 -16.01
N ARG A 25 14.79 9.97 -16.72
CA ARG A 25 15.14 8.54 -16.77
C ARG A 25 15.73 8.08 -15.44
N GLU A 26 16.60 8.86 -14.82
CA GLU A 26 17.16 8.56 -13.51
C GLU A 26 16.08 8.53 -12.43
N GLU A 27 15.17 9.50 -12.42
CA GLU A 27 14.06 9.53 -11.46
C GLU A 27 13.17 8.29 -11.62
N LYS A 28 12.82 7.94 -12.86
CA LYS A 28 12.09 6.69 -13.16
C LYS A 28 12.87 5.45 -12.71
N ALA A 29 14.18 5.41 -12.92
CA ALA A 29 15.02 4.29 -12.49
C ALA A 29 15.08 4.18 -10.96
N ARG A 30 15.20 5.30 -10.23
CA ARG A 30 15.18 5.35 -8.77
C ARG A 30 13.81 4.90 -8.23
N ALA A 31 12.72 5.37 -8.81
CA ALA A 31 11.36 4.95 -8.45
C ALA A 31 11.15 3.44 -8.72
N ALA A 32 11.64 2.93 -9.85
CA ALA A 32 11.59 1.52 -10.18
C ALA A 32 12.42 0.65 -9.22
N ALA A 33 13.62 1.10 -8.85
CA ALA A 33 14.48 0.43 -7.88
C ALA A 33 13.87 0.41 -6.46
N GLN A 34 13.24 1.50 -6.03
CA GLN A 34 12.54 1.57 -4.75
C GLN A 34 11.31 0.65 -4.76
N ALA A 35 10.54 0.63 -5.85
CA ALA A 35 9.44 -0.31 -6.03
C ALA A 35 9.95 -1.76 -6.03
N ALA A 36 11.09 -2.06 -6.65
CA ALA A 36 11.71 -3.38 -6.64
C ALA A 36 12.15 -3.82 -5.24
N ARG A 37 12.76 -2.93 -4.45
CA ARG A 37 13.10 -3.19 -3.06
C ARG A 37 11.86 -3.50 -2.22
N GLN A 38 10.77 -2.76 -2.42
CA GLN A 38 9.49 -3.03 -1.75
C GLN A 38 8.86 -4.38 -2.16
N ARG A 39 9.13 -4.88 -3.38
CA ARG A 39 8.65 -6.19 -3.85
C ARG A 39 9.33 -7.36 -3.13
N LEU A 40 10.58 -7.19 -2.68
CA LEU A 40 11.33 -8.21 -1.94
C LEU A 40 10.96 -8.30 -0.46
N ILE A 41 10.20 -7.33 0.06
CA ILE A 41 9.76 -7.36 1.46
C ILE A 41 8.64 -8.40 1.60
N PRO A 42 8.81 -9.42 2.47
CA PRO A 42 7.78 -10.42 2.74
C PRO A 42 6.43 -9.77 3.07
N LEU A 43 5.34 -10.43 2.68
CA LEU A 43 3.98 -9.93 2.92
C LEU A 43 3.75 -9.63 4.41
N ASP A 44 4.26 -10.48 5.29
CA ASP A 44 4.12 -10.34 6.75
C ASP A 44 4.73 -9.03 7.26
N VAL A 45 5.92 -8.66 6.79
CA VAL A 45 6.59 -7.42 7.21
C VAL A 45 5.83 -6.19 6.70
N ARG A 46 5.29 -6.25 5.47
CA ARG A 46 4.48 -5.16 4.92
C ARG A 46 3.14 -5.02 5.64
N LEU A 47 2.51 -6.14 5.99
CA LEU A 47 1.28 -6.16 6.77
C LEU A 47 1.52 -5.60 8.18
N ALA A 48 2.60 -6.00 8.85
CA ALA A 48 2.94 -5.48 10.18
C ALA A 48 3.14 -3.96 10.17
N LYS A 49 3.85 -3.41 9.18
CA LYS A 49 4.00 -1.96 9.01
C LYS A 49 2.68 -1.26 8.78
N LEU A 50 1.84 -1.79 7.88
CA LEU A 50 0.52 -1.23 7.61
C LEU A 50 -0.36 -1.22 8.87
N LEU A 51 -0.34 -2.28 9.66
CA LEU A 51 -1.09 -2.35 10.91
C LEU A 51 -0.54 -1.38 11.95
N ALA A 52 0.78 -1.18 12.02
CA ALA A 52 1.40 -0.18 12.90
C ALA A 52 1.02 1.26 12.54
N GLU A 53 0.74 1.56 11.28
CA GLU A 53 0.26 2.87 10.83
C GLU A 53 -1.23 3.14 11.16
N ILE A 54 -2.01 2.10 11.43
CA ILE A 54 -3.44 2.23 11.75
C ILE A 54 -3.59 2.42 13.27
N PRO A 55 -4.21 3.54 13.74
CA PRO A 55 -4.45 3.74 15.17
C PRO A 55 -5.20 2.57 15.80
N PHE A 56 -4.84 2.21 17.04
CA PHE A 56 -5.36 1.03 17.71
C PHE A 56 -6.89 1.08 17.87
N GLU A 57 -7.44 2.27 18.04
CA GLU A 57 -8.89 2.54 18.12
C GLU A 57 -9.61 2.03 16.86
N VAL A 58 -9.04 2.34 15.69
CA VAL A 58 -9.56 1.91 14.39
C VAL A 58 -9.38 0.40 14.19
N GLN A 59 -8.35 -0.20 14.78
CA GLN A 59 -8.20 -1.66 14.77
C GLN A 59 -9.24 -2.35 15.66
N GLY A 60 -9.61 -1.72 16.80
CA GLY A 60 -10.63 -2.19 17.72
C GLY A 60 -12.03 -2.22 17.12
N GLU A 61 -12.33 -1.32 16.19
CA GLU A 61 -13.59 -1.31 15.42
C GLU A 61 -13.71 -2.49 14.43
N GLY A 62 -12.61 -3.20 14.17
CA GLY A 62 -12.55 -4.34 13.28
C GLY A 62 -12.19 -3.93 11.85
N LEU A 63 -11.14 -4.56 11.32
CA LEU A 63 -10.63 -4.28 9.99
C LEU A 63 -11.22 -5.24 8.96
N SER A 64 -11.74 -4.70 7.85
CA SER A 64 -12.20 -5.52 6.73
C SER A 64 -11.01 -6.05 5.92
N LEU A 65 -11.07 -7.32 5.52
CA LEU A 65 -10.02 -7.96 4.72
C LEU A 65 -9.81 -7.24 3.38
N GLU A 66 -10.88 -6.75 2.75
CA GLU A 66 -10.83 -6.00 1.51
C GLU A 66 -10.14 -4.64 1.68
N THR A 67 -10.36 -3.97 2.81
CA THR A 67 -9.67 -2.70 3.13
C THR A 67 -8.16 -2.93 3.29
N ILE A 68 -7.77 -3.97 4.03
CA ILE A 68 -6.36 -4.34 4.22
C ILE A 68 -5.73 -4.70 2.86
N ARG A 69 -6.42 -5.51 2.06
CA ARG A 69 -5.96 -5.93 0.72
C ARG A 69 -5.74 -4.74 -0.23
N ARG A 70 -6.63 -3.74 -0.20
CA ARG A 70 -6.51 -2.54 -1.05
C ARG A 70 -5.31 -1.68 -0.67
N ARG A 71 -4.98 -1.61 0.63
CA ARG A 71 -3.82 -0.88 1.12
C ARG A 71 -2.51 -1.64 0.89
N LEU A 72 -2.55 -2.96 0.86
CA LEU A 72 -1.40 -3.80 0.50
C LEU A 72 -1.21 -3.84 -1.02
N ARG A 73 -0.28 -3.02 -1.54
CA ARG A 73 0.20 -3.15 -2.92
C ARG A 73 0.91 -4.49 -3.10
N GLY A 74 0.38 -5.38 -3.92
CA GLY A 74 0.99 -6.69 -4.18
C GLY A 74 1.99 -6.69 -5.35
N VAL A 75 2.56 -7.86 -5.63
CA VAL A 75 3.55 -8.07 -6.70
C VAL A 75 2.89 -7.83 -8.06
N GLY A 76 3.42 -6.88 -8.85
CA GLY A 76 2.95 -6.60 -10.20
C GLY A 76 1.59 -5.87 -10.29
N GLY A 77 1.18 -5.15 -9.24
CA GLY A 77 -0.09 -4.40 -9.24
C GLY A 77 -1.34 -5.28 -8.98
N ARG A 78 -1.18 -6.60 -8.86
CA ARG A 78 -2.21 -7.48 -8.33
C ARG A 78 -2.20 -7.35 -6.81
N GLY A 79 -3.34 -7.03 -6.20
CA GLY A 79 -3.47 -6.97 -4.74
C GLY A 79 -3.07 -8.31 -4.07
N ALA A 80 -2.63 -8.27 -2.81
CA ALA A 80 -2.30 -9.48 -2.07
C ALA A 80 -3.48 -10.47 -2.06
N GLN A 81 -3.21 -11.77 -2.20
CA GLN A 81 -4.29 -12.77 -2.21
C GLN A 81 -4.99 -12.78 -0.84
N ALA A 82 -6.32 -12.81 -0.84
CA ALA A 82 -7.10 -12.77 0.40
C ALA A 82 -6.73 -13.88 1.40
N GLY A 83 -6.40 -15.09 0.90
CA GLY A 83 -5.91 -16.20 1.72
C GLY A 83 -4.58 -15.89 2.39
N GLN A 84 -3.59 -15.40 1.64
CA GLN A 84 -2.27 -15.04 2.19
C GLN A 84 -2.35 -13.94 3.24
N VAL A 85 -3.23 -12.94 3.04
CA VAL A 85 -3.46 -11.88 4.04
C VAL A 85 -4.15 -12.44 5.29
N ALA A 86 -5.14 -13.33 5.13
CA ALA A 86 -5.80 -13.99 6.25
C ALA A 86 -4.84 -14.87 7.05
N ASP A 87 -3.95 -15.61 6.39
CA ASP A 87 -2.95 -16.45 7.04
C ASP A 87 -1.91 -15.60 7.77
N ALA A 88 -1.46 -14.51 7.17
CA ALA A 88 -0.56 -13.55 7.81
C ALA A 88 -1.20 -12.92 9.06
N LEU A 89 -2.47 -12.53 9.00
CA LEU A 89 -3.22 -12.02 10.16
C LEU A 89 -3.33 -13.07 11.28
N ARG A 90 -3.59 -14.33 10.94
CA ARG A 90 -3.61 -15.43 11.93
C ARG A 90 -2.25 -15.64 12.59
N ARG A 91 -1.16 -15.54 11.84
CA ARG A 91 0.22 -15.60 12.39
C ARG A 91 0.52 -14.46 13.35
N MET A 92 -0.16 -13.32 13.20
CA MET A 92 -0.06 -12.16 14.08
C MET A 92 -1.10 -12.17 15.22
N SER A 93 -1.75 -13.31 15.46
CA SER A 93 -2.79 -13.48 16.49
C SER A 93 -4.04 -12.61 16.32
N TYR A 94 -4.34 -12.13 15.11
CA TYR A 94 -5.62 -11.47 14.84
C TYR A 94 -6.75 -12.50 14.76
N THR A 95 -7.90 -12.15 15.35
CA THR A 95 -9.08 -13.01 15.37
C THR A 95 -10.11 -12.52 14.36
N ARG A 96 -10.63 -13.44 13.56
CA ARG A 96 -11.69 -13.15 12.58
C ARG A 96 -13.07 -13.37 13.21
N SER A 97 -13.87 -12.31 13.31
CA SER A 97 -15.30 -12.44 13.62
C SER A 97 -16.13 -12.40 12.34
N ARG A 98 -17.10 -13.31 12.24
CA ARG A 98 -18.07 -13.36 11.14
C ARG A 98 -19.42 -12.97 11.71
N CYS A 99 -19.95 -11.84 11.27
CA CYS A 99 -21.25 -11.38 11.70
C CYS A 99 -22.18 -11.34 10.48
N TRP A 100 -23.28 -12.09 10.56
CA TRP A 100 -24.46 -11.81 9.76
C TRP A 100 -25.15 -10.60 10.40
N ARG A 101 -25.10 -9.41 9.77
CA ARG A 101 -25.88 -8.27 10.25
C ARG A 101 -27.35 -8.54 9.96
N GLY A 102 -27.99 -9.30 10.84
CA GLY A 102 -29.42 -9.63 10.82
C GLY A 102 -30.12 -9.41 12.17
N GLY A 103 -29.45 -8.82 13.15
CA GLY A 103 -30.03 -8.58 14.47
C GLY A 103 -29.43 -7.34 15.10
N ARG A 104 -30.21 -6.25 15.10
CA ARG A 104 -30.09 -5.13 16.04
C ARG A 104 -28.81 -4.27 15.93
N GLN A 105 -28.70 -3.48 14.85
CA GLN A 105 -28.42 -2.02 14.92
C GLN A 105 -28.24 -1.43 13.51
N ARG A 106 -28.86 -0.26 13.32
CA ARG A 106 -28.98 0.52 12.10
C ARG A 106 -27.65 0.74 11.37
N ALA A 107 -27.56 0.24 10.14
CA ALA A 107 -27.31 1.04 8.93
C ALA A 107 -27.21 0.07 7.75
N SER A 108 -28.21 0.15 6.88
CA SER A 108 -28.28 -0.25 5.46
C SER A 108 -27.38 -1.40 4.96
N THR A 109 -28.08 -2.40 4.40
CA THR A 109 -27.60 -3.49 3.53
C THR A 109 -27.13 -4.72 4.32
N GLY A 110 -27.98 -5.74 4.38
CA GLY A 110 -27.73 -7.05 4.99
C GLY A 110 -26.62 -7.83 4.29
N ALA A 111 -25.38 -7.35 4.42
CA ALA A 111 -24.19 -7.99 3.87
C ALA A 111 -23.45 -8.75 4.97
N PHE A 112 -22.99 -9.96 4.63
CA PHE A 112 -22.05 -10.72 5.44
C PHE A 112 -20.80 -9.88 5.70
N SER A 113 -20.47 -9.64 6.98
CA SER A 113 -19.27 -8.91 7.36
C SER A 113 -18.27 -9.86 8.03
N ALA A 114 -17.05 -9.90 7.49
CA ALA A 114 -15.91 -10.56 8.10
C ALA A 114 -14.90 -9.51 8.54
N LEU A 115 -14.83 -9.27 9.84
CA LEU A 115 -13.94 -8.29 10.46
C LEU A 115 -12.82 -9.00 11.21
N TRP A 116 -11.64 -8.38 11.19
CA TRP A 116 -10.46 -8.82 11.91
C TRP A 116 -10.17 -7.89 13.06
N TYR A 117 -10.01 -8.47 14.24
CA TYR A 117 -9.73 -7.74 15.47
C TYR A 117 -8.30 -8.04 15.92
N PRO A 118 -7.58 -7.04 16.45
CA PRO A 118 -6.29 -7.27 17.07
C PRO A 118 -6.44 -8.26 18.22
N PRO A 119 -5.38 -8.99 18.59
CA PRO A 119 -5.38 -9.74 19.83
C PRO A 119 -5.73 -8.74 20.95
N SER A 120 -6.79 -9.03 21.72
CA SER A 120 -7.11 -8.23 22.89
C SER A 120 -5.83 -8.13 23.70
N ARG A 121 -5.30 -6.91 23.87
CA ARG A 121 -4.21 -6.67 24.81
C ARG A 121 -4.79 -7.12 26.14
N THR A 122 -4.48 -8.34 26.53
CA THR A 122 -4.61 -8.77 27.91
C THR A 122 -3.58 -7.87 28.59
N VAL A 123 -4.06 -6.75 29.11
CA VAL A 123 -3.31 -5.97 30.08
C VAL A 123 -3.07 -6.98 31.20
N GLN A 124 -1.86 -7.53 31.25
CA GLN A 124 -1.41 -8.26 32.42
C GLN A 124 -1.43 -7.23 33.54
N ALA A 125 -2.40 -7.39 34.43
CA ALA A 125 -2.50 -6.70 35.70
C ALA A 125 -1.37 -7.15 36.63
#